data_AF-A0A952LXD9-F1
#
_entry.id   AF-A0A952LXD9-F1
#
_cell.length_a   1.000
_cell.length_b   1.000
_cell.length_c   1.000
_cell.angle_alpha   90.00
_cell.angle_beta   90.00
_cell.angle_gamma   90.00
#
_symmetry.space_group_name_H-M   'P 1'
#
loop_
_entity.id
_entity.type
_entity.pdbx_description
1 polymer ?
#
loop_
_entity_poly.entity_id
_entity_poly.type
_entity_poly.pdbx_seq_one_letter_code
_entity_poly.pdbx_strand_id
1 'polypeptide(L)' 'MAASQFIQVIEKRQCLKIGSPEEVAFEMGYINANQLEALAKPLLKSGYGEYLINLVW' A
#
# COMPACT_ATOMS: atom_id res chain seq x y z
N MET A 1 13.74 14.82 19.54
CA MET A 1 12.90 13.60 19.69
C MET A 1 11.39 13.91 19.57
N ALA A 2 10.97 14.83 18.69
CA ALA A 2 9.56 15.26 18.61
C ALA A 2 8.84 14.86 17.31
N ALA A 3 9.56 14.42 16.27
CA ALA A 3 8.98 14.11 14.96
C ALA A 3 8.25 12.75 14.95
N SER A 4 8.79 11.71 15.62
CA SER A 4 8.21 10.36 15.59
C SER A 4 6.85 10.25 16.29
N GLN A 5 6.59 11.08 17.31
CA GLN A 5 5.29 11.08 17.99
C GLN A 5 4.20 11.79 17.19
N PHE A 6 4.55 12.76 16.34
CA PHE A 6 3.57 13.43 15.50
C PHE A 6 3.06 12.51 14.37
N ILE A 7 3.95 11.68 13.82
CA ILE A 7 3.63 10.71 12.76
C ILE A 7 2.65 9.63 13.27
N GLN A 8 2.89 9.07 14.47
CA GLN A 8 2.00 8.06 15.07
C GLN A 8 0.56 8.53 15.29
N VAL A 9 0.35 9.83 15.54
CA VAL A 9 -0.99 10.37 15.83
C VAL A 9 -1.77 10.66 14.54
N ILE A 10 -1.09 10.99 13.43
CA ILE A 10 -1.73 11.21 12.13
C ILE A 10 -2.05 9.90 11.43
N GLU A 11 -1.15 8.91 11.46
CA GLU A 11 -1.38 7.58 10.88
C GLU A 11 -2.59 6.88 11.52
N LYS A 12 -2.89 7.15 12.80
CA LYS A 12 -4.01 6.51 13.51
C LYS A 12 -5.39 7.09 13.16
N ARG A 13 -5.44 8.24 12.47
CA ARG A 13 -6.69 8.92 12.08
C ARG A 13 -7.02 8.79 10.60
N GLN A 14 -6.04 8.56 9.75
CA GLN A 14 -6.27 8.22 8.35
C GLN A 14 -6.21 6.69 8.24
N CYS A 15 -7.34 6.05 7.95
CA CYS A 15 -7.39 4.65 7.50
C CYS A 15 -6.74 4.50 6.11
N LEU A 16 -5.58 5.11 5.89
CA LEU A 16 -4.79 5.04 4.67
C LEU A 16 -3.41 4.58 5.12
N LYS A 17 -3.01 3.40 4.66
CA LYS A 17 -1.63 2.96 4.79
C LYS A 17 -0.77 3.94 3.98
N ILE A 18 -0.08 4.84 4.68
CA ILE A 18 0.91 5.72 4.05
C ILE A 18 2.10 4.84 3.67
N GLY A 19 2.32 4.61 2.37
CA GLY A 19 3.51 3.91 1.88
C GLY A 19 3.29 2.86 0.80
N SER A 20 2.14 2.84 0.12
CA SER A 20 1.93 1.96 -1.05
C SER A 20 2.13 2.71 -2.37
N PRO A 21 3.36 2.85 -2.89
CA PRO A 21 3.55 3.40 -4.23
C PRO A 21 2.86 2.53 -5.30
N GLU A 22 2.65 1.24 -5.06
CA GLU A 22 1.95 0.34 -5.99
C GLU A 22 0.46 0.64 -6.07
N GLU A 23 -0.19 0.92 -4.94
CA GLU A 23 -1.62 1.30 -4.87
C GLU A 23 -1.85 2.63 -5.59
N VAL A 24 -1.02 3.64 -5.29
CA VAL A 24 -1.09 4.95 -5.98
C VAL A 24 -0.80 4.80 -7.47
N ALA A 25 0.17 3.96 -7.85
CA ALA A 25 0.45 3.72 -9.27
C ALA A 25 -0.71 3.03 -10.00
N PHE A 26 -1.48 2.18 -9.31
CA PHE A 26 -2.68 1.55 -9.86
C PHE A 26 -3.84 2.55 -9.96
N GLU A 27 -4.09 3.35 -8.92
CA GLU A 27 -5.12 4.42 -8.95
C GLU A 27 -4.82 5.48 -10.01
N MET A 28 -3.54 5.84 -10.20
CA MET A 28 -3.09 6.82 -11.19
C MET A 28 -3.02 6.22 -12.62
N GLY A 29 -3.27 4.92 -12.78
CA GLY A 29 -3.20 4.23 -14.08
C GLY A 29 -1.79 4.08 -14.65
N TYR A 30 -0.75 4.23 -13.83
CA TYR A 30 0.64 3.98 -14.22
C TYR A 30 0.95 2.49 -14.35
N ILE A 31 0.25 1.65 -13.59
CA ILE A 31 0.35 0.19 -13.68
C ILE A 31 -1.01 -0.46 -13.83
N ASN A 32 -1.05 -1.58 -14.54
CA ASN A 32 -2.29 -2.36 -14.74
C ASN A 32 -2.46 -3.42 -13.63
N ALA A 33 -3.69 -3.92 -13.47
CA ALA A 33 -4.03 -4.99 -12.53
C ALA A 33 -3.06 -6.19 -12.56
N ASN A 34 -2.68 -6.63 -13.76
CA ASN A 34 -1.71 -7.73 -13.94
C ASN A 34 -0.29 -7.38 -13.45
N GLN A 35 0.11 -6.11 -13.56
CA GLN A 35 1.41 -5.64 -13.07
C GLN A 35 1.38 -5.51 -11.54
N LEU A 36 0.27 -5.03 -10.97
CA LEU A 36 0.08 -5.02 -9.53
C LEU A 36 0.10 -6.43 -8.96
N GLU A 37 -0.59 -7.40 -9.58
CA GLU A 37 -0.60 -8.81 -9.15
C GLU A 37 0.81 -9.43 -9.18
N ALA A 38 1.59 -9.13 -10.23
CA ALA A 38 2.96 -9.59 -10.34
C ALA A 38 3.88 -9.03 -9.25
N LEU A 39 3.68 -7.76 -8.86
CA LEU A 39 4.38 -7.12 -7.74
C LEU A 39 3.89 -7.63 -6.38
N ALA A 40 2.61 -7.97 -6.27
CA ALA A 40 2.00 -8.47 -5.03
C ALA A 40 2.37 -9.92 -4.71
N LYS A 41 2.56 -10.78 -5.74
CA LYS A 41 2.97 -12.19 -5.58
C LYS A 41 4.18 -12.42 -4.66
N PRO A 42 5.32 -11.72 -4.81
CA PRO A 42 6.44 -11.87 -3.88
C PRO A 42 6.17 -11.28 -2.49
N LEU A 43 5.28 -10.29 -2.40
CA LEU A 43 4.91 -9.59 -1.16
C LEU A 43 3.82 -10.31 -0.35
N LEU A 44 3.21 -11.37 -0.90
CA LEU A 44 2.21 -12.21 -0.21
C LEU A 44 2.71 -12.74 1.13
N LYS A 45 3.99 -13.12 1.23
CA LYS A 45 4.59 -13.61 2.49
C LYS A 45 4.60 -12.59 3.63
N SER A 46 4.48 -11.30 3.32
CA SER A 46 4.51 -10.21 4.30
C SER A 46 3.11 -9.73 4.71
N GLY A 47 2.04 -10.31 4.16
CA GLY A 47 0.65 -9.85 4.33
C GLY A 47 0.33 -8.56 3.56
N TYR A 48 1.33 -7.79 3.15
CA TYR A 48 1.15 -6.60 2.31
C TYR A 48 0.73 -6.97 0.88
N GLY A 49 1.23 -8.07 0.33
CA GLY A 49 0.78 -8.56 -0.99
C GLY A 49 -0.70 -8.96 -1.00
N GLU A 50 -1.25 -9.47 0.12
CA GLU A 50 -2.69 -9.76 0.22
C GLU A 50 -3.53 -8.49 0.17
N TYR A 51 -3.05 -7.40 0.76
CA TYR A 51 -3.70 -6.09 0.66
C TYR A 51 -3.72 -5.57 -0.78
N LEU A 52 -2.59 -5.67 -1.49
CA LEU A 52 -2.52 -5.27 -2.90
C LEU A 52 -3.40 -6.13 -3.82
N ILE A 53 -3.51 -7.44 -3.57
CA ILE A 53 -4.40 -8.31 -4.37
C ILE A 53 -5.87 -7.98 -4.12
N ASN A 54 -6.26 -7.68 -2.87
CA ASN A 54 -7.62 -7.23 -2.55
C ASN A 54 -7.99 -5.86 -3.15
N LEU A 55 -7.02 -5.08 -3.65
CA LEU A 55 -7.31 -3.84 -4.40
C LEU A 55 -7.63 -4.10 -5.88
N VAL A 56 -7.26 -5.26 -6.41
CA VAL A 56 -7.50 -5.65 -7.81
C VAL A 56 -8.79 -6.46 -7.98
N TRP A 57 -9.26 -7.10 -6.91
CA TRP A 57 -10.45 -7.96 -6.87
C TRP A 57 -11.58 -7.31 -6.08
#